data_AF-A0A4R1N0N9-F1
#
_entry.id   AF-A0A4R1N0N9-F1
#
_cell.length_a   1.000
_cell.length_b   1.000
_cell.length_c   1.000
_cell.angle_alpha   90.00
_cell.angle_beta   90.00
_cell.angle_gamma   90.00
#
_symmetry.space_group_name_H-M   'P 1'
#
loop_
_entity.id
_entity.type
_entity.pdbx_description
1 polymer ?
#
loop_
_entity_poly.entity_id
_entity_poly.type
_entity_poly.pdbx_seq_one_letter_code
_entity_poly.pdbx_strand_id
1 'polypeptide(L)'
;MHADNAALAAEYQQYLGEAEKWFRHAKEVTHAGVDTKSARGVATGYTGEPYGPLAVFNEWADRQFAKQLAPGYFDAANLSDRAAFDVWQAEMVRDIRAHWSKKRVFGTRGKTHPIEFPPLPFLQASRLANSFIKALRVKCNKRPHVLEAIFANGHVVLNAPTLAVLRDLHTTLPEYNLLQSEAEVQLSYRSIQQRARDFCAEYGGSPLLLDVFARNKRPDLEGKDLDSRSSLVGRSRSQVQLVTS
;
A
#
# COMPACT_ATOMS: atom_id res chain seq x y z
N MET A 1 13.27 11.65 14.19
CA MET A 1 14.03 12.14 13.02
C MET A 1 13.19 13.26 12.50
N HIS A 2 13.69 14.49 12.55
CA HIS A 2 12.86 15.66 12.29
C HIS A 2 12.32 15.65 10.86
N ALA A 3 11.07 16.08 10.67
CA ALA A 3 10.55 16.34 9.34
C ALA A 3 11.24 17.59 8.79
N ASP A 4 11.62 17.57 7.51
CA ASP A 4 12.27 18.72 6.88
C ASP A 4 11.26 19.86 6.64
N ASN A 5 9.97 19.53 6.63
CA ASN A 5 8.86 20.46 6.43
C ASN A 5 7.98 20.56 7.67
N ALA A 6 8.37 21.44 8.59
CA ALA A 6 7.67 21.65 9.86
C ALA A 6 6.22 22.15 9.69
N ALA A 7 5.93 22.93 8.63
CA ALA A 7 4.57 23.39 8.36
C ALA A 7 3.64 22.23 8.02
N LEU A 8 4.07 21.33 7.13
CA LEU A 8 3.30 20.15 6.77
C LEU A 8 3.16 19.17 7.96
N ALA A 9 4.18 19.06 8.80
CA ALA A 9 4.11 18.28 10.02
C ALA A 9 3.08 18.84 11.02
N ALA A 10 3.03 20.17 11.19
CA ALA A 10 2.03 20.83 12.03
C ALA A 10 0.60 20.65 11.49
N GLU A 11 0.41 20.73 10.16
CA GLU A 11 -0.88 20.43 9.54
C GLU A 11 -1.33 18.99 9.82
N TYR A 12 -0.42 18.01 9.72
CA TYR A 12 -0.72 16.62 10.07
C TYR A 12 -1.17 16.50 11.52
N GLN A 13 -0.50 17.15 12.46
CA GLN A 13 -0.87 17.13 13.88
C GLN A 13 -2.28 17.71 14.12
N GLN A 14 -2.62 18.80 13.46
CA GLN A 14 -3.96 19.40 13.53
C GLN A 14 -5.03 18.46 12.95
N TYR A 15 -4.67 17.64 11.96
CA TYR A 15 -5.57 16.70 11.29
C TYR A 15 -5.75 15.36 12.03
N LEU A 16 -4.92 15.04 13.03
CA LEU A 16 -4.91 13.73 13.71
C LEU A 16 -6.29 13.29 14.19
N GLY A 17 -7.07 14.19 14.79
CA GLY A 17 -8.41 13.87 15.28
C GLY A 17 -9.39 13.50 14.17
N GLU A 18 -9.28 14.15 13.00
CA GLU A 18 -10.09 13.81 11.82
C GLU A 18 -9.65 12.47 11.22
N ALA A 19 -8.34 12.24 11.11
CA ALA A 19 -7.78 11.00 10.61
C ALA A 19 -8.20 9.80 11.48
N GLU A 20 -8.14 9.94 12.80
CA GLU A 20 -8.54 8.89 13.73
C GLU A 20 -10.04 8.62 13.67
N LYS A 21 -10.86 9.68 13.65
CA LYS A 21 -12.32 9.55 13.45
C LYS A 21 -12.64 8.82 12.15
N TRP A 22 -11.94 9.14 11.06
CA TRP A 22 -12.08 8.43 9.80
C TRP A 22 -11.67 6.96 9.95
N PHE A 23 -10.51 6.68 10.55
CA PHE A 23 -10.02 5.31 10.71
C PHE A 23 -11.01 4.43 11.48
N ARG A 24 -11.57 4.95 12.58
CA ARG A 24 -12.47 4.21 13.47
C ARG A 24 -13.90 4.06 12.92
N HIS A 25 -14.38 5.03 12.13
CA HIS A 25 -15.81 5.11 11.81
C HIS A 25 -16.15 5.18 10.32
N ALA A 26 -15.19 5.47 9.44
CA ALA A 26 -15.46 5.50 8.01
C ALA A 26 -15.82 4.10 7.51
N LYS A 27 -16.88 4.03 6.71
CA LYS A 27 -17.26 2.80 6.02
C LYS A 27 -16.21 2.48 4.96
N GLU A 28 -15.94 1.19 4.78
CA GLU A 28 -15.16 0.70 3.65
C GLU A 28 -16.13 0.49 2.47
N VAL A 29 -16.02 1.33 1.45
CA VAL A 29 -16.89 1.29 0.26
C VAL A 29 -16.42 0.28 -0.78
N THR A 30 -15.17 -0.14 -0.70
CA THR A 30 -14.62 -1.22 -1.53
C THR A 30 -14.82 -2.57 -0.84
N HIS A 31 -14.62 -3.67 -1.58
CA HIS A 31 -14.73 -5.01 -0.99
C HIS A 31 -13.67 -5.26 0.09
N ALA A 32 -12.42 -4.88 -0.20
CA ALA A 32 -11.25 -5.21 0.60
C ALA A 32 -10.16 -4.11 0.64
N GLY A 33 -10.57 -2.84 0.54
CA GLY A 33 -9.67 -1.67 0.62
C GLY A 33 -9.04 -1.25 -0.71
N VAL A 34 -9.43 -1.87 -1.83
CA VAL A 34 -8.88 -1.64 -3.17
C VAL A 34 -10.03 -1.50 -4.16
N ASP A 35 -10.02 -0.42 -4.93
CA ASP A 35 -10.95 -0.18 -6.03
C ASP A 35 -10.34 -0.56 -7.39
N THR A 36 -11.12 -0.49 -8.46
CA THR A 36 -10.67 -0.82 -9.81
C THR A 36 -9.47 0.04 -10.24
N LYS A 37 -9.40 1.32 -9.84
CA LYS A 37 -8.28 2.20 -10.17
C LYS A 37 -7.00 1.78 -9.44
N SER A 38 -7.09 1.44 -8.17
CA SER A 38 -5.95 0.98 -7.36
C SER A 38 -5.49 -0.43 -7.74
N ALA A 39 -6.38 -1.25 -8.33
CA ALA A 39 -6.03 -2.54 -8.92
C ALA A 39 -5.41 -2.42 -10.33
N ARG A 40 -5.65 -1.31 -11.05
CA ARG A 40 -5.19 -1.11 -12.45
C ARG A 40 -3.68 -0.95 -12.62
N GLY A 41 -2.95 -0.58 -11.57
CA GLY A 41 -1.47 -0.56 -11.57
C GLY A 41 -0.80 -1.93 -11.70
N VAL A 42 -1.58 -2.99 -11.97
CA VAL A 42 -1.11 -4.37 -12.09
C VAL A 42 -1.44 -5.01 -13.44
N ALA A 43 -2.17 -4.37 -14.37
CA ALA A 43 -2.34 -4.98 -15.69
C ALA A 43 -2.65 -4.01 -16.82
N THR A 44 -1.84 -4.09 -17.87
CA THR A 44 -2.18 -3.75 -19.25
C THR A 44 -3.11 -4.82 -19.91
N GLY A 45 -3.75 -5.70 -19.12
CA GLY A 45 -4.50 -6.87 -19.58
C GLY A 45 -6.03 -6.81 -19.35
N TYR A 46 -6.71 -7.96 -19.39
CA TYR A 46 -8.16 -8.07 -19.19
C TYR A 46 -8.59 -7.47 -17.85
N THR A 47 -9.41 -6.41 -17.89
CA THR A 47 -9.86 -5.65 -16.69
C THR A 47 -11.26 -6.04 -16.23
N GLY A 48 -11.92 -6.95 -16.94
CA GLY A 48 -13.29 -7.39 -16.67
C GLY A 48 -13.37 -8.47 -15.59
N GLU A 49 -14.51 -8.51 -14.90
CA GLU A 49 -14.95 -9.71 -14.20
C GLU A 49 -15.16 -10.86 -15.18
N PRO A 50 -15.00 -12.14 -14.77
CA PRO A 50 -14.68 -12.60 -13.41
C PRO A 50 -13.17 -12.82 -13.17
N TYR A 51 -12.31 -12.30 -14.05
CA TYR A 51 -10.92 -12.75 -14.16
C TYR A 51 -9.86 -11.64 -14.08
N GLY A 52 -10.28 -10.38 -14.01
CA GLY A 52 -9.35 -9.26 -13.95
C GLY A 52 -8.59 -9.14 -12.62
N PRO A 53 -7.59 -8.25 -12.56
CA PRO A 53 -6.80 -7.94 -11.36
C PRO A 53 -7.60 -7.79 -10.06
N LEU A 54 -8.72 -7.05 -10.12
CA LEU A 54 -9.56 -6.80 -8.95
C LEU A 54 -10.30 -8.06 -8.50
N ALA A 55 -10.81 -8.86 -9.43
CA ALA A 55 -11.50 -10.12 -9.13
C ALA A 55 -10.55 -11.11 -8.43
N VAL A 56 -9.32 -11.24 -8.95
CA VAL A 56 -8.27 -12.10 -8.36
C VAL A 56 -7.88 -11.61 -6.96
N PHE A 57 -7.75 -10.29 -6.78
CA PHE A 57 -7.52 -9.71 -5.46
C PHE A 57 -8.68 -9.97 -4.49
N ASN A 58 -9.92 -9.77 -4.93
CA ASN A 58 -11.10 -9.98 -4.09
C ASN A 58 -11.26 -11.44 -3.68
N GLU A 59 -10.99 -12.39 -4.59
CA GLU A 59 -10.98 -13.82 -4.26
C GLU A 59 -9.91 -14.15 -3.21
N TRP A 60 -8.71 -13.58 -3.34
CA TRP A 60 -7.67 -13.70 -2.31
C TRP A 60 -8.12 -13.09 -0.98
N ALA A 61 -8.73 -11.91 -1.01
CA ALA A 61 -9.18 -11.19 0.17
C ALA A 61 -10.31 -11.95 0.90
N ASP A 62 -11.24 -12.59 0.19
CA ASP A 62 -12.30 -13.41 0.78
C ASP A 62 -11.71 -14.60 1.56
N ARG A 63 -10.72 -15.27 0.97
CA ARG A 63 -10.00 -16.35 1.66
C ARG A 63 -9.29 -15.85 2.90
N GLN A 64 -8.71 -14.64 2.85
CA GLN A 64 -8.06 -14.04 4.00
C GLN A 64 -9.05 -13.59 5.05
N PHE A 65 -10.18 -12.97 4.69
CA PHE A 65 -11.25 -12.66 5.65
C PHE A 65 -11.74 -13.93 6.33
N ALA A 66 -12.00 -15.00 5.60
CA ALA A 66 -12.42 -16.28 6.19
C ALA A 66 -11.39 -16.83 7.18
N LYS A 67 -10.08 -16.77 6.86
CA LYS A 67 -8.99 -17.14 7.77
C LYS A 67 -8.93 -16.24 8.99
N GLN A 68 -8.83 -14.93 8.81
CA GLN A 68 -8.64 -13.99 9.91
C GLN A 68 -9.87 -13.91 10.83
N LEU A 69 -11.07 -14.11 10.28
CA LEU A 69 -12.31 -14.15 11.05
C LEU A 69 -12.60 -15.53 11.65
N ALA A 70 -11.84 -16.58 11.31
CA ALA A 70 -11.98 -17.86 11.98
C ALA A 70 -11.61 -17.74 13.48
N PRO A 71 -12.35 -18.41 14.39
CA PRO A 71 -11.97 -18.46 15.80
C PRO A 71 -10.54 -18.98 15.99
N GLY A 72 -9.74 -18.30 16.80
CA GLY A 72 -8.38 -18.73 17.18
C GLY A 72 -7.28 -18.56 16.12
N TYR A 73 -7.61 -18.16 14.88
CA TYR A 73 -6.59 -17.94 13.85
C TYR A 73 -5.90 -16.59 13.99
N PHE A 74 -6.67 -15.54 14.24
CA PHE A 74 -6.17 -14.19 14.40
C PHE A 74 -6.20 -13.80 15.88
N ASP A 75 -5.07 -14.00 16.55
CA ASP A 75 -4.85 -13.53 17.91
C ASP A 75 -4.04 -12.22 17.85
N ALA A 76 -4.62 -11.12 18.35
CA ALA A 76 -3.88 -9.85 18.42
C ALA A 76 -2.69 -9.92 19.37
N ALA A 77 -2.65 -10.85 20.32
CA ALA A 77 -1.46 -11.10 21.12
C ALA A 77 -0.27 -11.52 20.25
N ASN A 78 -0.51 -12.19 19.11
CA ASN A 78 0.52 -12.53 18.13
C ASN A 78 0.94 -11.33 17.24
N LEU A 79 0.31 -10.17 17.42
CA LEU A 79 0.66 -8.90 16.76
C LEU A 79 0.93 -7.81 17.81
N SER A 80 1.29 -8.22 19.04
CA SER A 80 1.47 -7.32 20.18
C SER A 80 2.63 -6.35 19.99
N ASP A 81 3.56 -6.65 19.09
CA ASP A 81 4.67 -5.80 18.75
C ASP A 81 4.90 -5.67 17.25
N ARG A 82 5.77 -4.70 16.92
CA ARG A 82 6.12 -4.32 15.55
C ARG A 82 6.77 -5.46 14.78
N ALA A 83 7.65 -6.25 15.41
CA ALA A 83 8.37 -7.30 14.72
C ALA A 83 7.42 -8.43 14.30
N ALA A 84 6.50 -8.79 15.18
CA ALA A 84 5.46 -9.77 14.87
C ALA A 84 4.54 -9.28 13.74
N PHE A 85 4.19 -7.99 13.74
CA PHE A 85 3.41 -7.39 12.66
C PHE A 85 4.16 -7.39 11.33
N ASP A 86 5.45 -7.06 11.31
CA ASP A 86 6.28 -7.05 10.11
C ASP A 86 6.36 -8.46 9.48
N VAL A 87 6.47 -9.51 10.32
CA VAL A 87 6.43 -10.92 9.87
C VAL A 87 5.07 -11.24 9.24
N TRP A 88 3.97 -10.92 9.93
CA TRP A 88 2.62 -11.17 9.41
C TRP A 88 2.35 -10.42 8.10
N GLN A 89 2.81 -9.16 7.98
CA GLN A 89 2.69 -8.38 6.75
C GLN A 89 3.47 -9.02 5.60
N ALA A 90 4.69 -9.49 5.85
CA ALA A 90 5.49 -10.21 4.86
C ALA A 90 4.83 -11.52 4.41
N GLU A 91 4.15 -12.24 5.32
CA GLU A 91 3.36 -13.41 4.99
C GLU A 91 2.18 -13.09 4.08
N MET A 92 1.45 -12.00 4.36
CA MET A 92 0.34 -11.54 3.50
C MET A 92 0.84 -11.20 2.09
N VAL A 93 2.00 -10.53 1.97
CA VAL A 93 2.64 -10.21 0.68
C VAL A 93 3.05 -11.47 -0.08
N ARG A 94 3.62 -12.46 0.61
CA ARG A 94 3.97 -13.75 0.00
C ARG A 94 2.72 -14.50 -0.47
N ASP A 95 1.67 -14.53 0.36
CA ASP A 95 0.43 -15.27 0.06
C ASP A 95 -0.32 -14.66 -1.13
N ILE A 96 -0.46 -13.32 -1.22
CA ILE A 96 -1.08 -12.68 -2.38
C ILE A 96 -0.30 -12.94 -3.67
N ARG A 97 1.04 -12.86 -3.65
CA ARG A 97 1.87 -13.18 -4.83
C ARG A 97 1.72 -14.64 -5.26
N ALA A 98 1.65 -15.57 -4.31
CA ALA A 98 1.42 -16.98 -4.58
C ALA A 98 0.02 -17.22 -5.17
N HIS A 99 -1.01 -16.58 -4.62
CA HIS A 99 -2.38 -16.65 -5.14
C HIS A 99 -2.45 -16.09 -6.57
N TRP A 100 -1.89 -14.89 -6.78
CA TRP A 100 -1.78 -14.23 -8.08
C TRP A 100 -1.12 -15.11 -9.13
N SER A 101 0.02 -15.72 -8.78
CA SER A 101 0.77 -16.60 -9.69
C SER A 101 -0.01 -17.85 -10.06
N LYS A 102 -0.78 -18.44 -9.13
CA LYS A 102 -1.65 -19.58 -9.42
C LYS A 102 -2.78 -19.19 -10.38
N LYS A 103 -3.37 -18.00 -10.19
CA LYS A 103 -4.49 -17.53 -11.01
C LYS A 103 -4.08 -17.11 -12.42
N ARG A 104 -2.87 -16.59 -12.58
CA ARG A 104 -2.27 -16.32 -13.90
C ARG A 104 -2.19 -17.57 -14.80
N VAL A 105 -2.11 -18.77 -14.22
CA VAL A 105 -1.84 -20.02 -14.95
C VAL A 105 -3.12 -20.80 -15.30
N PHE A 106 -4.26 -20.48 -14.70
CA PHE A 106 -5.50 -21.26 -14.86
C PHE A 106 -6.44 -20.68 -15.94
N GLY A 107 -6.46 -21.29 -17.13
CA GLY A 107 -7.64 -21.23 -18.01
C GLY A 107 -7.46 -21.35 -19.52
N THR A 108 -7.10 -22.53 -20.04
CA THR A 108 -7.58 -23.03 -21.34
C THR A 108 -8.78 -23.95 -21.11
N ARG A 109 -9.92 -23.40 -20.66
CA ARG A 109 -11.21 -24.13 -20.69
C ARG A 109 -12.18 -23.38 -21.58
N GLY A 110 -12.24 -23.83 -22.84
CA GLY A 110 -13.22 -23.35 -23.81
C GLY A 110 -12.98 -21.90 -24.23
N LYS A 111 -12.23 -21.73 -25.33
CA LYS A 111 -12.11 -20.54 -26.19
C LYS A 111 -12.19 -19.14 -25.52
N THR A 112 -11.07 -18.43 -25.73
CA THR A 112 -10.90 -16.97 -25.79
C THR A 112 -11.02 -16.22 -24.48
N HIS A 113 -10.02 -16.35 -23.60
CA HIS A 113 -9.10 -15.26 -23.21
C HIS A 113 -8.08 -15.85 -22.22
N PRO A 114 -6.81 -16.12 -22.62
CA PRO A 114 -5.77 -16.36 -21.62
C PRO A 114 -5.71 -15.11 -20.73
N ILE A 115 -6.02 -15.28 -19.45
CA ILE A 115 -5.93 -14.21 -18.46
C ILE A 115 -4.45 -14.06 -18.13
N GLU A 116 -3.71 -13.43 -19.04
CA GLU A 116 -2.31 -13.13 -18.83
C GLU A 116 -2.19 -11.69 -18.34
N PHE A 117 -2.20 -11.53 -17.02
CA PHE A 117 -1.73 -10.32 -16.37
C PHE A 117 -0.30 -10.55 -15.85
N PRO A 118 0.54 -9.50 -15.78
CA PRO A 118 1.95 -9.63 -15.44
C PRO A 118 2.17 -10.23 -14.04
N PRO A 119 3.38 -10.76 -13.76
CA PRO A 119 3.76 -11.10 -12.39
C PRO A 119 3.50 -9.93 -11.45
N LEU A 120 2.98 -10.19 -10.25
CA LEU A 120 2.74 -9.16 -9.24
C LEU A 120 4.08 -8.75 -8.58
N PRO A 121 4.63 -7.55 -8.88
CA PRO A 121 5.89 -7.11 -8.28
C PRO A 121 5.70 -6.85 -6.78
N PHE A 122 6.79 -6.91 -6.01
CA PHE A 122 6.73 -6.71 -4.55
C PHE A 122 6.04 -5.40 -4.16
N LEU A 123 6.33 -4.29 -4.86
CA LEU A 123 5.74 -2.98 -4.58
C LEU A 123 4.20 -3.01 -4.67
N GLN A 124 3.66 -3.66 -5.70
CA GLN A 124 2.22 -3.82 -5.88
C GLN A 124 1.62 -4.79 -4.86
N ALA A 125 2.29 -5.92 -4.60
CA ALA A 125 1.86 -6.89 -3.60
C ALA A 125 1.76 -6.28 -2.20
N SER A 126 2.77 -5.50 -1.80
CA SER A 126 2.80 -4.78 -0.52
C SER A 126 1.69 -3.74 -0.42
N ARG A 127 1.41 -3.01 -1.50
CA ARG A 127 0.29 -2.06 -1.55
C ARG A 127 -1.06 -2.75 -1.37
N LEU A 128 -1.30 -3.85 -2.08
CA LEU A 128 -2.54 -4.64 -1.97
C LEU A 128 -2.69 -5.25 -0.57
N ALA A 129 -1.63 -5.85 -0.02
CA ALA A 129 -1.64 -6.43 1.32
C ALA A 129 -1.93 -5.37 2.39
N ASN A 130 -1.25 -4.21 2.37
CA ASN A 130 -1.48 -3.16 3.35
C ASN A 130 -2.87 -2.54 3.22
N SER A 131 -3.42 -2.46 2.01
CA SER A 131 -4.79 -1.99 1.79
C SER A 131 -5.82 -2.95 2.39
N PHE A 132 -5.62 -4.27 2.21
CA PHE A 132 -6.44 -5.31 2.86
C PHE A 132 -6.33 -5.24 4.39
N ILE A 133 -5.12 -5.12 4.92
CA ILE A 133 -4.88 -5.00 6.37
C ILE A 133 -5.62 -3.78 6.93
N LYS A 134 -5.56 -2.63 6.23
CA LYS A 134 -6.35 -1.46 6.61
C LYS A 134 -7.86 -1.73 6.54
N ALA A 135 -8.34 -2.49 5.56
CA ALA A 135 -9.75 -2.85 5.42
C ALA A 135 -10.27 -3.76 6.56
N LEU A 136 -9.39 -4.56 7.19
CA LEU A 136 -9.76 -5.36 8.36
C LEU A 136 -10.32 -4.51 9.50
N ARG A 137 -9.96 -3.21 9.60
CA ARG A 137 -10.53 -2.29 10.60
C ARG A 137 -12.07 -2.28 10.60
N VAL A 138 -12.68 -2.40 9.41
CA VAL A 138 -14.13 -2.37 9.24
C VAL A 138 -14.73 -3.77 9.39
N LYS A 139 -14.07 -4.78 8.82
CA LYS A 139 -14.58 -6.17 8.80
C LYS A 139 -14.40 -6.89 10.14
N CYS A 140 -13.41 -6.48 10.95
CA CYS A 140 -13.14 -6.96 12.29
C CYS A 140 -13.63 -6.01 13.38
N ASN A 141 -14.62 -5.14 13.10
CA ASN A 141 -15.11 -4.13 14.05
C ASN A 141 -15.62 -4.71 15.39
N LYS A 142 -16.03 -5.99 15.41
CA LYS A 142 -16.40 -6.73 16.65
C LYS A 142 -15.20 -7.25 17.45
N ARG A 143 -13.97 -7.00 16.99
CA ARG A 143 -12.71 -7.44 17.62
C ARG A 143 -11.80 -6.23 17.89
N PRO A 144 -12.05 -5.45 18.95
CA PRO A 144 -11.34 -4.20 19.19
C PRO A 144 -9.82 -4.38 19.35
N HIS A 145 -9.36 -5.50 19.93
CA HIS A 145 -7.92 -5.81 20.04
C HIS A 145 -7.21 -5.91 18.68
N VAL A 146 -7.90 -6.43 17.66
CA VAL A 146 -7.37 -6.49 16.28
C VAL A 146 -7.24 -5.11 15.69
N LEU A 147 -8.26 -4.27 15.90
CA LEU A 147 -8.27 -2.89 15.45
C LEU A 147 -7.11 -2.11 16.06
N GLU A 148 -6.90 -2.24 17.38
CA GLU A 148 -5.81 -1.55 18.08
C GLU A 148 -4.43 -2.06 17.65
N ALA A 149 -4.25 -3.37 17.44
CA ALA A 149 -2.99 -3.91 16.92
C ALA A 149 -2.68 -3.38 15.51
N ILE A 150 -3.67 -3.34 14.61
CA ILE A 150 -3.53 -2.75 13.27
C ILE A 150 -3.27 -1.24 13.37
N PHE A 151 -3.99 -0.54 14.24
CA PHE A 151 -3.79 0.89 14.45
C PHE A 151 -2.37 1.21 14.90
N ALA A 152 -1.83 0.47 15.87
CA ALA A 152 -0.52 0.72 16.45
C ALA A 152 0.65 0.26 15.57
N ASN A 153 0.53 -0.91 14.95
CA ASN A 153 1.65 -1.57 14.25
C ASN A 153 1.51 -1.59 12.72
N GLY A 154 0.38 -1.15 12.20
CA GLY A 154 0.07 -1.12 10.78
C GLY A 154 1.09 -0.36 9.93
N HIS A 155 1.35 -0.91 8.75
CA HIS A 155 2.18 -0.24 7.74
C HIS A 155 1.37 0.83 7.03
N VAL A 156 2.01 1.94 6.66
CA VAL A 156 1.41 2.92 5.77
C VAL A 156 1.21 2.30 4.38
N VAL A 157 0.10 2.61 3.72
CA VAL A 157 -0.14 2.18 2.33
C VAL A 157 0.65 3.12 1.40
N LEU A 158 1.71 2.60 0.77
CA LEU A 158 2.54 3.36 -0.18
C LEU A 158 1.84 3.48 -1.54
N ASN A 159 0.90 4.41 -1.63
CA ASN A 159 0.26 4.87 -2.87
C ASN A 159 0.83 6.25 -3.29
N ALA A 160 0.39 6.77 -4.43
CA ALA A 160 0.89 8.05 -4.93
C ALA A 160 0.66 9.24 -3.96
N PRO A 161 -0.53 9.42 -3.34
CA PRO A 161 -0.72 10.45 -2.30
C PRO A 161 0.26 10.34 -1.13
N THR A 162 0.38 9.14 -0.54
CA THR A 162 1.26 8.89 0.61
C THR A 162 2.72 9.16 0.29
N LEU A 163 3.22 8.66 -0.84
CA LEU A 163 4.62 8.88 -1.21
C LEU A 163 4.90 10.35 -1.52
N ALA A 164 3.93 11.09 -2.09
CA ALA A 164 4.08 12.52 -2.32
C ALA A 164 4.21 13.26 -0.99
N VAL A 165 3.31 13.01 -0.04
CA VAL A 165 3.40 13.61 1.31
C VAL A 165 4.69 13.23 2.02
N LEU A 166 5.12 11.97 1.96
CA LEU A 166 6.38 11.54 2.58
C LEU A 166 7.61 12.20 1.94
N ARG A 167 7.58 12.49 0.63
CA ARG A 167 8.64 13.25 -0.05
C ARG A 167 8.63 14.73 0.33
N ASP A 168 7.43 15.30 0.51
CA ASP A 168 7.26 16.68 0.96
C ASP A 168 7.70 16.84 2.44
N LEU A 169 7.59 15.78 3.26
CA LEU A 169 8.06 15.72 4.65
C LEU A 169 9.55 15.40 4.78
N HIS A 170 10.12 14.65 3.84
CA HIS A 170 11.50 14.18 3.88
C HIS A 170 12.21 14.35 2.53
N THR A 171 13.18 15.27 2.50
CA THR A 171 13.99 15.62 1.33
C THR A 171 14.79 14.44 0.77
N THR A 172 15.09 13.43 1.59
CA THR A 172 15.93 12.27 1.23
C THR A 172 15.17 10.94 1.25
N LEU A 173 13.92 10.90 0.76
CA LEU A 173 13.19 9.64 0.67
C LEU A 173 13.78 8.72 -0.41
N PRO A 174 14.07 7.44 -0.12
CA PRO A 174 14.55 6.50 -1.13
C PRO A 174 13.64 6.40 -2.35
N GLU A 175 14.22 6.14 -3.51
CA GLU A 175 13.43 5.78 -4.69
C GLU A 175 12.63 4.51 -4.42
N TYR A 176 11.39 4.50 -4.89
CA TYR A 176 10.45 3.38 -4.73
C TYR A 176 9.56 3.32 -5.98
N ASN A 177 9.99 2.54 -6.97
CA ASN A 177 9.34 2.43 -8.28
C ASN A 177 9.61 1.04 -8.92
N LEU A 178 8.97 0.74 -10.05
CA LEU A 178 9.15 -0.54 -10.74
C LEU A 178 10.44 -0.66 -11.57
N LEU A 179 11.26 0.39 -11.68
CA LEU A 179 12.52 0.37 -12.43
C LEU A 179 13.68 -0.23 -11.61
N GLN A 180 13.53 -0.29 -10.30
CA GLN A 180 14.50 -0.87 -9.37
C GLN A 180 14.38 -2.41 -9.33
N SER A 181 15.48 -3.08 -8.95
CA SER A 181 15.44 -4.52 -8.65
C SER A 181 14.54 -4.80 -7.44
N GLU A 182 14.02 -6.03 -7.34
CA GLU A 182 13.15 -6.41 -6.21
C GLU A 182 13.83 -6.19 -4.85
N ALA A 183 15.13 -6.48 -4.74
CA ALA A 183 15.89 -6.30 -3.50
C ALA A 183 15.99 -4.82 -3.10
N GLU A 184 16.23 -3.93 -4.07
CA GLU A 184 16.25 -2.48 -3.85
C GLU A 184 14.88 -1.97 -3.43
N VAL A 185 13.81 -2.40 -4.11
CA VAL A 185 12.44 -2.03 -3.76
C VAL A 185 12.08 -2.48 -2.34
N GLN A 186 12.48 -3.68 -1.93
CA GLN A 186 12.25 -4.17 -0.57
C GLN A 186 13.02 -3.37 0.48
N LEU A 187 14.27 -2.98 0.17
CA LEU A 187 15.07 -2.11 1.04
C LEU A 187 14.44 -0.73 1.18
N SER A 188 14.06 -0.10 0.06
CA SER A 188 13.34 1.17 0.05
C SER A 188 12.03 1.09 0.80
N TYR A 189 11.24 0.04 0.61
CA TYR A 189 10.00 -0.19 1.34
C TYR A 189 10.23 -0.16 2.86
N ARG A 190 11.18 -0.95 3.37
CA ARG A 190 11.50 -0.98 4.81
C ARG A 190 11.96 0.38 5.31
N SER A 191 12.82 1.06 4.55
CA SER A 191 13.29 2.41 4.92
C SER A 191 12.16 3.42 4.99
N ILE A 192 11.23 3.41 4.02
CA ILE A 192 10.08 4.32 3.98
C ILE A 192 9.11 4.02 5.13
N GLN A 193 8.84 2.75 5.42
CA GLN A 193 8.01 2.36 6.57
C GLN A 193 8.63 2.82 7.89
N GLN A 194 9.95 2.68 8.05
CA GLN A 194 10.65 3.17 9.23
C GLN A 194 10.54 4.69 9.35
N ARG A 195 10.75 5.44 8.27
CA ARG A 195 10.59 6.91 8.28
C ARG A 195 9.18 7.34 8.66
N ALA A 196 8.15 6.69 8.13
CA ALA A 196 6.77 6.96 8.51
C ALA A 196 6.52 6.68 10.01
N ARG A 197 7.11 5.62 10.56
CA ARG A 197 7.04 5.31 12.00
C ARG A 197 7.76 6.35 12.85
N ASP A 198 8.97 6.75 12.46
CA ASP A 198 9.74 7.77 13.17
C ASP A 198 9.01 9.11 13.17
N PHE A 199 8.39 9.47 12.05
CA PHE A 199 7.53 10.65 11.95
C PHE A 199 6.34 10.55 12.90
N CYS A 200 5.60 9.44 12.91
CA CYS A 200 4.46 9.27 13.82
C CYS A 200 4.88 9.21 15.31
N ALA A 201 6.08 8.72 15.61
CA ALA A 201 6.62 8.73 16.97
C ALA A 201 6.92 10.16 17.46
N GLU A 202 7.31 11.05 16.55
CA GLU A 202 7.62 12.46 16.86
C GLU A 202 6.37 13.34 16.88
N TYR A 203 5.47 13.17 15.91
CA TYR A 203 4.31 14.04 15.72
C TYR A 203 2.98 13.43 16.22
N GLY A 204 2.98 12.17 16.65
CA GLY A 204 1.80 11.44 17.12
C GLY A 204 1.05 10.68 16.02
N GLY A 205 0.02 9.95 16.44
CA GLY A 205 -0.80 9.10 15.56
C GLY A 205 -0.12 7.79 15.17
N SER A 206 -0.48 7.26 13.99
CA SER A 206 0.08 6.02 13.47
C SER A 206 0.31 6.08 11.97
N PRO A 207 1.14 5.18 11.40
CA PRO A 207 1.40 5.17 9.96
C PRO A 207 0.12 5.04 9.11
N LEU A 208 -0.94 4.41 9.64
CA LEU A 208 -2.23 4.34 8.95
C LEU A 208 -2.95 5.70 8.92
N LEU A 209 -2.84 6.51 9.97
CA LEU A 209 -3.39 7.87 9.98
C LEU A 209 -2.65 8.77 8.99
N LEU A 210 -1.35 8.55 8.80
CA LEU A 210 -0.57 9.25 7.78
C LEU A 210 -1.07 8.95 6.35
N ASP A 211 -1.47 7.71 6.03
CA ASP A 211 -2.11 7.39 4.74
C ASP A 211 -3.46 8.12 4.58
N VAL A 212 -4.26 8.22 5.66
CA VAL A 212 -5.54 8.95 5.62
C VAL A 212 -5.32 10.44 5.36
N PHE A 213 -4.40 11.06 6.12
CA PHE A 213 -4.00 12.44 5.90
C PHE A 213 -3.49 12.67 4.48
N ALA A 214 -2.60 11.81 3.98
CA ALA A 214 -2.03 11.98 2.66
C ALA A 214 -3.07 11.94 1.54
N ARG A 215 -4.07 11.06 1.64
CA ARG A 215 -5.18 11.00 0.68
C ARG A 215 -6.06 12.26 0.74
N ASN A 216 -6.29 12.81 1.93
CA ASN A 216 -7.02 14.07 2.08
C ASN A 216 -6.23 15.27 1.55
N LYS A 217 -4.91 15.29 1.76
CA LYS A 217 -4.01 16.37 1.32
C LYS A 217 -3.73 16.35 -0.17
N ARG A 218 -3.68 15.16 -0.79
CA ARG A 218 -3.34 14.94 -2.21
C ARG A 218 -4.38 14.09 -2.94
N PRO A 219 -5.67 14.49 -2.95
CA PRO A 219 -6.72 13.74 -3.63
C PRO A 219 -6.51 13.74 -5.16
N ASP A 220 -5.79 14.74 -5.69
CA ASP A 220 -5.38 14.84 -7.09
C ASP A 220 -4.46 13.69 -7.55
N LEU A 221 -3.88 12.95 -6.61
CA LEU A 221 -3.01 11.81 -6.87
C LEU A 221 -3.70 10.46 -6.66
N GLU A 222 -4.96 10.43 -6.22
CA GLU A 222 -5.66 9.18 -5.97
C GLU A 222 -5.87 8.37 -7.26
N GLY A 223 -5.49 7.09 -7.23
CA GLY A 223 -5.54 6.20 -8.39
C GLY A 223 -4.48 6.45 -9.47
N LYS A 224 -3.51 7.35 -9.23
CA LYS A 224 -2.34 7.49 -10.11
C LYS A 224 -1.31 6.39 -9.81
N ASP A 225 -0.69 5.89 -10.87
CA ASP A 225 0.35 4.88 -10.76
C ASP A 225 1.65 5.45 -10.21
N LEU A 226 2.41 4.58 -9.55
CA LEU A 226 3.70 4.92 -8.96
C LEU A 226 4.79 5.15 -10.02
N ASP A 227 4.52 4.75 -11.27
CA ASP A 227 5.43 4.86 -12.41
C ASP A 227 5.16 6.07 -13.31
N SER A 228 4.12 6.87 -13.06
CA SER A 228 3.94 8.11 -13.80
C SER A 228 5.05 9.07 -13.37
N ARG A 229 6.12 9.11 -14.18
CA ARG A 229 7.16 10.14 -14.17
C ARG A 229 6.55 11.43 -13.65
N SER A 230 6.93 11.83 -12.44
CA SER A 230 6.75 13.22 -12.04
C SER A 230 7.51 14.03 -13.08
N SER A 231 6.79 14.69 -13.98
CA SER A 231 7.32 15.66 -14.92
C SER A 231 7.85 16.92 -14.23
N LEU A 232 8.00 16.90 -12.90
CA LEU A 232 8.36 18.04 -12.07
C LEU A 232 9.75 17.91 -11.41
N VAL A 233 10.60 16.98 -11.83
CA VAL A 233 12.01 16.98 -11.41
C VAL A 233 12.94 17.01 -12.63
N GLY A 234 13.37 18.22 -12.97
CA GLY A 234 14.67 18.49 -13.58
C GLY A 234 14.88 18.08 -15.04
N ARG A 235 14.45 18.95 -15.98
CA ARG A 235 15.25 19.18 -17.19
C ARG A 235 16.59 19.77 -16.77
N SER A 236 17.57 18.94 -16.44
CA SER A 236 18.98 19.30 -16.53
C SER A 236 19.86 18.05 -16.42
N ARG A 237 20.01 17.34 -17.54
CA ARG A 237 21.22 16.59 -17.84
C ARG A 237 21.58 16.85 -19.30
N SER A 238 22.38 17.90 -19.44
CA SER A 238 23.49 18.03 -20.38
C SER A 238 23.34 17.35 -21.74
N GLN A 239 23.11 18.18 -22.76
CA GLN A 239 23.67 17.92 -24.09
C GLN A 239 25.17 17.64 -23.94
N VAL A 240 25.56 16.37 -24.07
CA VAL A 240 26.92 16.06 -24.51
C VAL A 240 26.83 16.05 -26.02
N GLN A 241 27.34 17.12 -26.64
CA GLN A 241 27.63 17.15 -28.06
C GLN A 241 28.60 16.01 -28.37
N LEU A 242 28.13 15.02 -29.13
CA LEU A 242 28.99 14.19 -29.96
C LEU A 242 29.41 15.06 -31.14
N VAL A 243 30.58 15.68 -31.03
CA VAL A 243 31.35 16.13 -32.20
C VAL A 243 32.19 14.94 -32.61
N THR A 244 31.82 14.32 -33.72
CA THR A 244 32.69 13.44 -34.49
C THR A 244 32.72 13.96 -35.93
N SER A 245 33.94 13.99 -36.46
CA SER A 245 34.37 14.41 -37.82
C SER A 245 34.77 15.87 -37.96
#